data_AF-A0A7S2BZZ0-F1
#
_entry.id   AF-A0A7S2BZZ0-F1
#
_cell.length_a   1.000
_cell.length_b   1.000
_cell.length_c   1.000
_cell.angle_alpha   90.00
_cell.angle_beta   90.00
_cell.angle_gamma   90.00
#
_symmetry.space_group_name_H-M   'P 1'
#
loop_
_entity.id
_entity.type
_entity.pdbx_description
1 polymer ?
#
loop_
_entity_poly.entity_id
_entity_poly.type
_entity_poly.pdbx_seq_one_letter_code
_entity_poly.pdbx_strand_id
1 'polypeptide(L)'
;KNQGCNHMSCSQCKYEFCWMCMGDWKDHGANTGGYYKCNKFDPQAAGADDDDASKAKRELDRYLHYFKRYQAHHQAQTYAQGQLQQTEKRMVELQESTTGSSWIDVQYLKSANEMVIECRRTLKFTYVFGYYIPLPKPGEVNKSKELFEDHQESLERYTEVLSELTEMPIEKMVKADIINNTRVTENFLLNMLQACDDGLEVADLEVAADEMAMAAADANADLICRPADRGSSSSSKAAAEAK
;
A
#
# COMPACT_ATOMS: atom_id res chain seq x y z
N LYS A 1 9.86 14.42 2.31
CA LYS A 1 8.89 13.60 1.57
C LYS A 1 7.93 14.55 0.86
N ASN A 2 7.78 14.42 -0.46
CA ASN A 2 6.91 15.30 -1.27
C ASN A 2 5.80 14.50 -1.99
N GLN A 3 5.57 13.25 -1.56
CA GLN A 3 4.65 12.29 -2.18
C GLN A 3 3.83 11.59 -1.09
N GLY A 4 2.74 10.93 -1.48
CA GLY A 4 1.87 10.19 -0.56
C GLY A 4 2.44 8.82 -0.22
N CYS A 5 2.96 8.12 -1.23
CA CYS A 5 3.52 6.77 -1.13
C CYS A 5 4.68 6.67 -0.12
N ASN A 6 4.74 5.55 0.62
CA ASN A 6 5.83 5.23 1.54
C ASN A 6 7.06 4.62 0.85
N HIS A 7 6.96 4.23 -0.41
CA HIS A 7 8.10 3.87 -1.25
C HIS A 7 8.90 5.11 -1.64
N MET A 8 10.16 5.18 -1.21
CA MET A 8 11.02 6.32 -1.48
C MET A 8 12.29 5.91 -2.21
N SER A 9 12.68 6.68 -3.23
CA SER A 9 13.98 6.52 -3.89
C SER A 9 14.88 7.73 -3.62
N CYS A 10 16.12 7.49 -3.18
CA CYS A 10 17.11 8.54 -2.96
C CYS A 10 17.55 9.17 -4.30
N SER A 11 17.47 10.51 -4.40
CA SER A 11 17.80 11.21 -5.65
C SER A 11 19.28 11.09 -6.04
N GLN A 12 20.18 10.96 -5.06
CA GLN A 12 21.63 10.91 -5.25
C GLN A 12 22.14 9.49 -5.56
N CYS A 13 21.84 8.51 -4.70
CA CYS A 13 22.38 7.15 -4.81
C CYS A 13 21.40 6.13 -5.39
N LYS A 14 20.15 6.53 -5.68
CA LYS A 14 19.08 5.66 -6.20
C LYS A 14 18.66 4.49 -5.30
N TYR A 15 19.09 4.48 -4.04
CA TYR A 15 18.63 3.52 -3.05
C TYR A 15 17.14 3.69 -2.78
N GLU A 16 16.41 2.58 -2.75
CA GLU A 16 14.96 2.52 -2.49
C GLU A 16 14.70 2.01 -1.07
N PHE A 17 13.83 2.70 -0.34
CA PHE A 17 13.57 2.40 1.05
C PHE A 17 12.12 2.73 1.46
N CYS A 18 11.68 2.10 2.54
CA CYS A 18 10.40 2.41 3.16
C CYS A 18 10.53 3.63 4.08
N TRP A 19 9.73 4.67 3.83
CA TRP A 19 9.71 5.89 4.65
C TRP A 19 9.37 5.63 6.13
N MET A 20 8.67 4.53 6.43
CA MET A 20 8.18 4.20 7.77
C MET A 20 9.26 3.61 8.66
N CYS A 21 9.90 2.53 8.19
CA CYS A 21 10.88 1.78 8.97
C CYS A 21 12.33 2.11 8.58
N MET A 22 12.54 2.89 7.51
CA MET A 22 13.86 3.16 6.91
C MET A 22 14.59 1.90 6.41
N GLY A 23 13.90 0.76 6.30
CA GLY A 23 14.43 -0.48 5.74
C GLY A 23 14.47 -0.49 4.21
N ASP A 24 15.22 -1.44 3.64
CA ASP A 24 15.30 -1.65 2.19
C ASP A 24 13.92 -1.94 1.62
N TRP A 25 13.57 -1.28 0.51
CA TRP A 25 12.29 -1.51 -0.15
C TRP A 25 12.20 -2.93 -0.74
N LYS A 26 13.32 -3.54 -1.12
CA LYS A 26 13.34 -4.94 -1.60
C LYS A 26 12.87 -5.94 -0.57
N ASP A 27 13.03 -5.61 0.71
CA ASP A 27 12.53 -6.42 1.80
C ASP A 27 11.01 -6.25 1.97
N HIS A 28 10.38 -5.25 1.36
CA HIS A 28 8.93 -5.00 1.37
C HIS A 28 8.28 -5.55 0.09
N GLY A 29 8.30 -6.88 -0.05
CA GLY A 29 7.63 -7.59 -1.13
C GLY A 29 6.63 -8.61 -0.61
N ALA A 30 5.73 -9.05 -1.49
CA ALA A 30 4.76 -10.11 -1.18
C ALA A 30 5.41 -11.39 -0.65
N ASN A 31 6.61 -11.71 -1.17
CA ASN A 31 7.31 -12.95 -0.89
C ASN A 31 8.30 -12.87 0.29
N THR A 32 8.53 -11.67 0.83
CA THR A 32 9.52 -11.43 1.90
C THR A 32 8.86 -11.24 3.27
N GLY A 33 7.54 -10.97 3.28
CA GLY A 33 6.78 -10.63 4.49
C GLY A 33 7.20 -9.30 5.13
N GLY A 34 7.91 -8.43 4.41
CA GLY A 34 8.41 -7.18 5.00
C GLY A 34 7.34 -6.15 5.28
N TYR A 35 6.25 -6.12 4.52
CA TYR A 35 5.08 -5.30 4.86
C TYR A 35 4.53 -5.70 6.25
N TYR A 36 4.37 -7.00 6.49
CA TYR A 36 3.92 -7.55 7.78
C TYR A 36 4.89 -7.27 8.95
N LYS A 37 6.20 -7.35 8.68
CA LYS A 37 7.21 -6.98 9.69
C LYS A 37 7.24 -5.48 9.94
N CYS A 38 6.89 -4.67 8.95
CA CYS A 38 6.91 -3.22 9.05
C CYS A 38 5.72 -2.69 9.86
N ASN A 39 4.50 -3.22 9.73
CA ASN A 39 3.35 -2.73 10.50
C ASN A 39 3.33 -3.26 11.94
N LYS A 40 3.76 -4.52 12.16
CA LYS A 40 3.76 -5.19 13.47
C LYS A 40 4.76 -4.56 14.44
N PHE A 41 4.33 -4.39 15.69
CA PHE A 41 5.24 -3.98 16.78
C PHE A 41 5.92 -5.20 17.37
N ASP A 42 7.26 -5.20 17.43
CA ASP A 42 8.04 -6.22 18.11
C ASP A 42 8.39 -5.75 19.55
N PRO A 43 7.74 -6.30 20.59
CA PRO A 43 8.04 -5.95 21.98
C PRO A 43 9.41 -6.45 22.47
N GLN A 44 10.03 -7.40 21.75
CA GLN A 44 11.31 -8.03 22.14
C GLN A 44 12.53 -7.28 21.60
N ALA A 45 12.32 -6.37 20.63
CA ALA A 45 13.39 -5.57 20.03
C ALA A 45 14.16 -4.68 21.02
N ALA A 46 13.56 -4.36 22.18
CA ALA A 46 14.14 -3.45 23.18
C ALA A 46 15.02 -4.13 24.24
N GLY A 47 15.21 -5.45 24.19
CA GLY A 47 15.95 -6.22 25.19
C GLY A 47 15.08 -6.76 26.33
N ALA A 48 15.64 -7.70 27.11
CA ALA A 48 14.91 -8.46 28.14
C ALA A 48 15.09 -7.92 29.58
N ASP A 49 15.79 -6.79 29.75
CA ASP A 49 16.09 -6.24 31.06
C ASP A 49 14.81 -5.76 31.77
N ASP A 50 14.62 -6.16 33.03
CA ASP A 50 13.38 -5.94 33.80
C ASP A 50 13.41 -4.70 34.71
N ASP A 51 14.40 -3.83 34.55
CA ASP A 51 14.48 -2.58 35.30
C ASP A 51 13.41 -1.55 34.85
N ASP A 52 13.12 -0.59 35.72
CA ASP A 52 12.10 0.44 35.49
C ASP A 52 12.40 1.32 34.27
N ALA A 53 13.67 1.59 33.99
CA ALA A 53 14.05 2.38 32.81
C ALA A 53 13.81 1.59 31.52
N SER A 54 14.10 0.29 31.52
CA SER A 54 13.83 -0.64 30.42
C SER A 54 12.32 -0.83 30.18
N LYS A 55 11.49 -0.81 31.25
CA LYS A 55 10.02 -0.80 31.13
C LYS A 55 9.51 0.50 30.51
N ALA A 56 9.93 1.65 31.03
CA ALA A 56 9.54 2.97 30.50
C ALA A 56 9.97 3.15 29.03
N LYS A 57 11.16 2.67 28.67
CA LYS A 57 11.64 2.67 27.29
C LYS A 57 10.76 1.81 26.37
N ARG A 58 10.41 0.60 26.78
CA ARG A 58 9.52 -0.29 26.01
C ARG A 58 8.14 0.33 25.77
N GLU A 59 7.57 0.98 26.78
CA GLU A 59 6.31 1.70 26.65
C GLU A 59 6.40 2.89 25.69
N LEU A 60 7.48 3.67 25.78
CA LEU A 60 7.74 4.77 24.87
C LEU A 60 7.95 4.30 23.42
N ASP A 61 8.74 3.24 23.22
CA ASP A 61 9.00 2.66 21.90
C ASP A 61 7.70 2.14 21.27
N ARG A 62 6.85 1.48 22.06
CA ARG A 62 5.50 1.08 21.63
C ARG A 62 4.68 2.29 21.21
N TYR A 63 4.58 3.32 22.05
CA TYR A 63 3.84 4.54 21.71
C TYR A 63 4.36 5.17 20.40
N LEU A 64 5.67 5.33 20.27
CA LEU A 64 6.30 5.92 19.08
C LEU A 64 6.05 5.08 17.83
N HIS A 65 6.02 3.75 17.92
CA HIS A 65 5.72 2.86 16.80
C HIS A 65 4.35 3.17 16.19
N TYR A 66 3.31 3.19 17.03
CA TYR A 66 1.93 3.43 16.58
C TYR A 66 1.71 4.91 16.21
N PHE A 67 2.26 5.85 16.98
CA PHE A 67 2.13 7.28 16.71
C PHE A 67 2.77 7.69 15.37
N LYS A 68 3.98 7.20 15.07
CA LYS A 68 4.64 7.50 13.78
C LYS A 68 3.82 6.99 12.60
N ARG A 69 3.21 5.80 12.70
CA ARG A 69 2.34 5.21 11.66
C ARG A 69 1.05 5.99 11.50
N TYR A 70 0.38 6.33 12.59
CA TYR A 70 -0.75 7.28 12.58
C TYR A 70 -0.40 8.57 11.83
N GLN A 71 0.72 9.21 12.22
CA GLN A 71 1.11 10.51 11.67
C GLN A 71 1.47 10.42 10.18
N ALA A 72 2.13 9.34 9.76
CA ALA A 72 2.46 9.12 8.36
C ALA A 72 1.21 8.94 7.49
N HIS A 73 0.24 8.12 7.93
CA HIS A 73 -1.03 7.99 7.22
C HIS A 73 -1.83 9.29 7.20
N HIS A 74 -1.79 10.07 8.29
CA HIS A 74 -2.40 11.40 8.30
C HIS A 74 -1.79 12.34 7.25
N GLN A 75 -0.46 12.41 7.18
CA GLN A 75 0.23 13.24 6.18
C GLN A 75 -0.04 12.76 4.75
N ALA A 76 0.00 11.45 4.51
CA ALA A 76 -0.31 10.86 3.22
C ALA A 76 -1.78 11.11 2.80
N GLN A 77 -2.73 11.06 3.75
CA GLN A 77 -4.13 11.41 3.53
C GLN A 77 -4.26 12.88 3.09
N THR A 78 -3.63 13.81 3.81
CA THR A 78 -3.67 15.24 3.48
C THR A 78 -3.05 15.52 2.11
N TYR A 79 -1.95 14.82 1.77
CA TYR A 79 -1.36 14.90 0.45
C TYR A 79 -2.33 14.43 -0.65
N ALA A 80 -2.91 13.24 -0.51
CA ALA A 80 -3.86 12.69 -1.47
C ALA A 80 -5.09 13.60 -1.67
N GLN A 81 -5.62 14.19 -0.59
CA GLN A 81 -6.69 15.19 -0.66
C GLN A 81 -6.29 16.41 -1.48
N GLY A 82 -5.06 16.91 -1.33
CA GLY A 82 -4.53 18.00 -2.15
C GLY A 82 -4.36 17.62 -3.63
N GLN A 83 -4.11 16.33 -3.91
CA GLN A 83 -3.97 15.80 -5.28
C GLN A 83 -5.29 15.69 -6.05
N LEU A 84 -6.46 15.81 -5.40
CA LEU A 84 -7.76 15.73 -6.09
C LEU A 84 -7.90 16.78 -7.20
N GLN A 85 -7.46 18.02 -6.94
CA GLN A 85 -7.51 19.08 -7.96
C GLN A 85 -6.62 18.77 -9.17
N GLN A 86 -5.45 18.17 -8.94
CA GLN A 86 -4.56 17.74 -10.03
C GLN A 86 -5.16 16.54 -10.77
N THR A 87 -5.81 15.63 -10.05
CA THR A 87 -6.52 14.48 -10.63
C THR A 87 -7.62 14.95 -11.58
N GLU A 88 -8.42 15.95 -11.20
CA GLU A 88 -9.46 16.53 -12.05
C GLU A 88 -8.89 17.18 -13.32
N LYS A 89 -7.76 17.91 -13.21
CA LYS A 89 -7.07 18.45 -14.40
C LYS A 89 -6.59 17.34 -15.34
N ARG A 90 -5.98 16.30 -14.79
CA ARG A 90 -5.52 15.13 -15.56
C ARG A 90 -6.66 14.39 -16.24
N MET A 91 -7.83 14.33 -15.61
CA MET A 91 -9.04 13.77 -16.23
C MET A 91 -9.49 14.56 -17.46
N VAL A 92 -9.44 15.90 -17.39
CA VAL A 92 -9.77 16.77 -18.53
C VAL A 92 -8.76 16.57 -19.66
N GLU A 93 -7.45 16.59 -19.34
CA GLU A 93 -6.38 16.35 -20.34
C GLU A 93 -6.56 15.00 -21.05
N LEU A 94 -6.83 13.93 -20.28
CA LEU A 94 -7.02 12.58 -20.83
C LEU A 94 -8.29 12.48 -21.70
N GLN A 95 -9.34 13.22 -21.35
CA GLN A 95 -10.58 13.29 -22.13
C GLN A 95 -10.34 14.02 -23.46
N GLU A 96 -9.60 15.14 -23.44
CA GLU A 96 -9.29 15.92 -24.65
C GLU A 96 -8.32 15.19 -25.59
N SER A 97 -7.36 14.44 -25.05
CA SER A 97 -6.38 13.70 -25.84
C SER A 97 -6.94 12.45 -26.52
N THR A 98 -8.10 11.95 -26.06
CA THR A 98 -8.67 10.68 -26.52
C THR A 98 -9.95 10.92 -27.31
N THR A 99 -9.87 10.78 -28.64
CA THR A 99 -11.02 11.03 -29.52
C THR A 99 -12.19 10.10 -29.19
N GLY A 100 -13.34 10.69 -28.85
CA GLY A 100 -14.56 9.95 -28.52
C GLY A 100 -14.68 9.51 -27.06
N SER A 101 -13.74 9.88 -26.18
CA SER A 101 -13.85 9.58 -24.75
C SER A 101 -14.91 10.44 -24.06
N SER A 102 -15.75 9.77 -23.27
CA SER A 102 -16.75 10.39 -22.41
C SER A 102 -16.15 10.68 -21.03
N TRP A 103 -16.79 11.56 -20.25
CA TRP A 103 -16.40 11.85 -18.88
C TRP A 103 -16.39 10.57 -17.99
N ILE A 104 -17.25 9.60 -18.30
CA ILE A 104 -17.27 8.28 -17.63
C ILE A 104 -15.94 7.53 -17.82
N ASP A 105 -15.24 7.73 -18.95
CA ASP A 105 -14.04 6.97 -19.29
C ASP A 105 -12.84 7.33 -18.44
N VAL A 106 -12.86 8.51 -17.81
CA VAL A 106 -11.78 9.06 -16.99
C VAL A 106 -12.13 9.10 -15.49
N GLN A 107 -13.38 8.82 -15.11
CA GLN A 107 -13.85 8.87 -13.71
C GLN A 107 -13.07 7.94 -12.77
N TYR A 108 -12.53 6.83 -13.30
CA TYR A 108 -11.72 5.87 -12.54
C TYR A 108 -10.53 6.52 -11.81
N LEU A 109 -9.96 7.60 -12.36
CA LEU A 109 -8.87 8.35 -11.73
C LEU A 109 -9.29 8.97 -10.41
N LYS A 110 -10.44 9.62 -10.40
CA LYS A 110 -11.00 10.25 -9.21
C LYS A 110 -11.37 9.20 -8.17
N SER A 111 -12.06 8.14 -8.59
CA SER A 111 -12.44 7.04 -7.70
C SER A 111 -11.23 6.37 -7.05
N ALA A 112 -10.15 6.15 -7.79
CA ALA A 112 -8.91 5.59 -7.25
C ALA A 112 -8.28 6.51 -6.20
N ASN A 113 -8.22 7.83 -6.45
CA ASN A 113 -7.67 8.78 -5.48
C ASN A 113 -8.55 8.90 -4.22
N GLU A 114 -9.86 8.95 -4.38
CA GLU A 114 -10.83 8.92 -3.27
C GLU A 114 -10.68 7.64 -2.43
N MET A 115 -10.47 6.48 -3.06
CA MET A 115 -10.18 5.22 -2.38
C MET A 115 -8.89 5.28 -1.57
N VAL A 116 -7.81 5.85 -2.13
CA VAL A 116 -6.56 6.09 -1.38
C VAL A 116 -6.83 6.96 -0.15
N ILE A 117 -7.58 8.06 -0.29
CA ILE A 117 -7.90 8.96 0.84
C ILE A 117 -8.63 8.19 1.95
N GLU A 118 -9.63 7.40 1.60
CA GLU A 118 -10.41 6.63 2.58
C GLU A 118 -9.56 5.55 3.25
N CYS A 119 -8.75 4.81 2.49
CA CYS A 119 -7.85 3.81 3.06
C CYS A 119 -6.82 4.44 4.01
N ARG A 120 -6.24 5.60 3.66
CA ARG A 120 -5.31 6.33 4.56
C ARG A 120 -6.02 6.80 5.84
N ARG A 121 -7.27 7.25 5.72
CA ARG A 121 -8.08 7.63 6.88
C ARG A 121 -8.31 6.43 7.79
N THR A 122 -8.70 5.29 7.24
CA THR A 122 -8.94 4.06 8.00
C THR A 122 -7.65 3.55 8.63
N LEU A 123 -6.58 3.39 7.87
CA LEU A 123 -5.26 2.93 8.35
C LEU A 123 -4.76 3.76 9.53
N LYS A 124 -4.87 5.09 9.46
CA LYS A 124 -4.56 5.99 10.58
C LYS A 124 -5.25 5.55 11.88
N PHE A 125 -6.54 5.23 11.84
CA PHE A 125 -7.28 4.80 13.02
C PHE A 125 -7.08 3.33 13.37
N THR A 126 -6.75 2.46 12.42
CA THR A 126 -6.32 1.08 12.74
C THR A 126 -5.07 1.08 13.62
N TYR A 127 -4.12 2.01 13.43
CA TYR A 127 -2.97 2.13 14.33
C TYR A 127 -3.34 2.63 15.73
N VAL A 128 -4.37 3.46 15.87
CA VAL A 128 -4.91 3.82 17.19
C VAL A 128 -5.53 2.61 17.86
N PHE A 129 -6.37 1.88 17.12
CA PHE A 129 -7.02 0.66 17.61
C PHE A 129 -6.00 -0.41 18.01
N GLY A 130 -5.04 -0.71 17.14
CA GLY A 130 -3.97 -1.69 17.36
C GLY A 130 -3.08 -1.37 18.56
N TYR A 131 -2.87 -0.09 18.90
CA TYR A 131 -2.16 0.32 20.11
C TYR A 131 -2.88 -0.16 21.37
N TYR A 132 -4.21 -0.13 21.41
CA TYR A 132 -5.00 -0.52 22.57
C TYR A 132 -5.33 -2.01 22.64
N ILE A 133 -5.04 -2.80 21.59
CA ILE A 133 -5.11 -4.26 21.68
C ILE A 133 -4.08 -4.74 22.72
N PRO A 134 -4.48 -5.53 23.73
CA PRO A 134 -3.56 -6.05 24.74
C PRO A 134 -2.45 -6.89 24.11
N LEU A 135 -1.22 -6.70 24.59
CA LEU A 135 -0.10 -7.59 24.23
C LEU A 135 -0.34 -8.96 24.88
N PRO A 136 -0.02 -10.06 24.17
CA PRO A 136 -0.07 -11.39 24.77
C PRO A 136 0.89 -11.49 25.95
N LYS A 137 0.53 -12.30 26.95
CA LYS A 137 1.47 -12.65 28.02
C LYS A 137 2.59 -13.54 27.46
N PRO A 138 3.74 -13.65 28.15
CA PRO A 138 4.80 -14.56 27.74
C PRO A 138 4.27 -16.00 27.57
N GLY A 139 4.48 -16.56 26.37
CA GLY A 139 4.01 -17.90 26.01
C GLY A 139 2.57 -17.99 25.49
N GLU A 140 1.84 -16.88 25.40
CA GLU A 140 0.49 -16.83 24.81
C GLU A 140 0.54 -16.25 23.38
N VAL A 141 -0.42 -16.68 22.55
CA VAL A 141 -0.65 -16.13 21.20
C VAL A 141 -1.98 -15.39 21.21
N ASN A 142 -1.96 -14.12 20.81
CA ASN A 142 -3.19 -13.34 20.61
C ASN A 142 -3.62 -13.44 19.15
N LYS A 143 -4.35 -14.51 18.80
CA LYS A 143 -4.79 -14.80 17.42
C LYS A 143 -5.60 -13.66 16.80
N SER A 144 -6.47 -13.03 17.59
CA SER A 144 -7.25 -11.86 17.14
C SER A 144 -6.34 -10.69 16.76
N LYS A 145 -5.26 -10.46 17.53
CA LYS A 145 -4.26 -9.44 17.18
C LYS A 145 -3.48 -9.80 15.92
N GLU A 146 -3.10 -11.06 15.74
CA GLU A 146 -2.40 -11.51 14.52
C GLU A 146 -3.29 -11.33 13.29
N LEU A 147 -4.55 -11.79 13.37
CA LEU A 147 -5.53 -11.61 12.29
C LEU A 147 -5.77 -10.14 11.96
N PHE A 148 -5.85 -9.28 12.97
CA PHE A 148 -5.95 -7.83 12.80
C PHE A 148 -4.73 -7.27 12.06
N GLU A 149 -3.52 -7.66 12.48
CA GLU A 149 -2.25 -7.21 11.88
C GLU A 149 -2.11 -7.70 10.42
N ASP A 150 -2.64 -8.89 10.11
CA ASP A 150 -2.68 -9.44 8.74
C ASP A 150 -3.60 -8.63 7.83
N HIS A 151 -4.83 -8.33 8.28
CA HIS A 151 -5.76 -7.48 7.54
C HIS A 151 -5.22 -6.06 7.34
N GLN A 152 -4.60 -5.50 8.40
CA GLN A 152 -3.98 -4.18 8.36
C GLN A 152 -2.83 -4.14 7.34
N GLU A 153 -1.98 -5.17 7.32
CA GLU A 153 -0.87 -5.30 6.38
C GLU A 153 -1.38 -5.32 4.94
N SER A 154 -2.40 -6.14 4.66
CA SER A 154 -2.94 -6.29 3.31
C SER A 154 -3.56 -4.98 2.83
N LEU A 155 -4.35 -4.32 3.68
CA LEU A 155 -4.89 -2.99 3.35
C LEU A 155 -3.78 -1.97 3.09
N GLU A 156 -2.74 -1.93 3.92
CA GLU A 156 -1.63 -0.98 3.77
C GLU A 156 -0.89 -1.22 2.46
N ARG A 157 -0.55 -2.48 2.16
CA ARG A 157 0.13 -2.87 0.91
C ARG A 157 -0.63 -2.41 -0.33
N TYR A 158 -1.91 -2.77 -0.44
CA TYR A 158 -2.72 -2.40 -1.61
C TYR A 158 -2.98 -0.89 -1.67
N THR A 159 -3.04 -0.21 -0.53
CA THR A 159 -3.09 1.26 -0.49
C THR A 159 -1.82 1.90 -1.04
N GLU A 160 -0.63 1.37 -0.73
CA GLU A 160 0.63 1.88 -1.31
C GLU A 160 0.67 1.68 -2.82
N VAL A 161 0.31 0.48 -3.30
CA VAL A 161 0.25 0.19 -4.74
C VAL A 161 -0.71 1.15 -5.44
N LEU A 162 -1.92 1.34 -4.92
CA LEU A 162 -2.88 2.27 -5.52
C LEU A 162 -2.40 3.74 -5.47
N SER A 163 -1.72 4.14 -4.39
CA SER A 163 -1.08 5.46 -4.27
C SER A 163 -0.05 5.66 -5.39
N GLU A 164 0.84 4.68 -5.62
CA GLU A 164 1.81 4.74 -6.71
C GLU A 164 1.12 4.87 -8.07
N LEU A 165 0.11 4.03 -8.34
CA LEU A 165 -0.61 4.04 -9.61
C LEU A 165 -1.30 5.37 -9.90
N THR A 166 -1.88 6.01 -8.88
CA THR A 166 -2.54 7.32 -9.01
C THR A 166 -1.56 8.48 -9.14
N GLU A 167 -0.34 8.35 -8.63
CA GLU A 167 0.72 9.37 -8.70
C GLU A 167 1.55 9.27 -10.00
N MET A 168 1.45 8.18 -10.77
CA MET A 168 2.17 8.02 -12.04
C MET A 168 1.75 9.05 -13.11
N PRO A 169 2.64 9.46 -14.02
CA PRO A 169 2.29 10.28 -15.19
C PRO A 169 1.24 9.61 -16.08
N ILE A 170 0.39 10.40 -16.75
CA ILE A 170 -0.72 9.92 -17.59
C ILE A 170 -0.23 8.93 -18.65
N GLU A 171 0.93 9.19 -19.24
CA GLU A 171 1.49 8.39 -20.34
C GLU A 171 1.90 6.98 -19.91
N LYS A 172 2.09 6.76 -18.60
CA LYS A 172 2.48 5.48 -18.01
C LYS A 172 1.31 4.75 -17.36
N MET A 173 0.13 5.38 -17.28
CA MET A 173 -1.01 4.78 -16.64
C MET A 173 -1.62 3.67 -17.48
N VAL A 174 -2.03 2.61 -16.80
CA VAL A 174 -2.83 1.53 -17.37
C VAL A 174 -4.20 1.54 -16.70
N LYS A 175 -5.25 1.86 -17.46
CA LYS A 175 -6.63 1.99 -16.96
C LYS A 175 -7.10 0.73 -16.22
N ALA A 176 -6.85 -0.44 -16.79
CA ALA A 176 -7.23 -1.73 -16.21
C ALA A 176 -6.59 -1.95 -14.83
N ASP A 177 -5.29 -1.65 -14.70
CA ASP A 177 -4.55 -1.83 -13.45
C ASP A 177 -5.10 -0.94 -12.33
N ILE A 178 -5.42 0.32 -12.64
CA ILE A 178 -5.98 1.26 -11.67
C ILE A 178 -7.37 0.82 -11.23
N ILE A 179 -8.24 0.41 -12.15
CA ILE A 179 -9.58 -0.08 -11.82
C ILE A 179 -9.50 -1.35 -10.96
N ASN A 180 -8.68 -2.32 -11.36
CA ASN A 180 -8.54 -3.56 -10.62
C ASN A 180 -7.97 -3.33 -9.21
N ASN A 181 -6.89 -2.55 -9.09
CA ASN A 181 -6.32 -2.24 -7.77
C ASN A 181 -7.27 -1.40 -6.91
N THR A 182 -8.08 -0.52 -7.48
CA THR A 182 -9.12 0.21 -6.72
C THR A 182 -10.11 -0.77 -6.10
N ARG A 183 -10.64 -1.71 -6.88
CA ARG A 183 -11.59 -2.74 -6.41
C ARG A 183 -10.96 -3.67 -5.37
N VAL A 184 -9.74 -4.14 -5.61
CA VAL A 184 -9.04 -5.03 -4.68
C VAL A 184 -8.77 -4.30 -3.36
N THR A 185 -8.34 -3.04 -3.41
CA THR A 185 -8.12 -2.21 -2.21
C THR A 185 -9.42 -1.99 -1.45
N GLU A 186 -10.54 -1.73 -2.14
CA GLU A 186 -11.86 -1.61 -1.53
C GLU A 186 -12.26 -2.87 -0.77
N ASN A 187 -12.05 -4.06 -1.34
CA ASN A 187 -12.32 -5.32 -0.65
C ASN A 187 -11.50 -5.45 0.63
N PHE A 188 -10.19 -5.16 0.60
CA PHE A 188 -9.36 -5.20 1.81
C PHE A 188 -9.79 -4.17 2.86
N LEU A 189 -10.23 -2.99 2.42
CA LEU A 189 -10.80 -1.98 3.32
C LEU A 189 -12.05 -2.51 4.02
N LEU A 190 -12.98 -3.10 3.26
CA LEU A 190 -14.21 -3.68 3.82
C LEU A 190 -13.90 -4.83 4.78
N ASN A 191 -13.00 -5.73 4.41
CA ASN A 191 -12.60 -6.85 5.27
C ASN A 191 -11.95 -6.37 6.58
N MET A 192 -11.11 -5.33 6.51
CA MET A 192 -10.52 -4.70 7.70
C MET A 192 -11.59 -4.11 8.64
N LEU A 193 -12.59 -3.44 8.08
CA LEU A 193 -13.69 -2.86 8.86
C LEU A 193 -14.58 -3.94 9.47
N GLN A 194 -14.97 -4.94 8.68
CA GLN A 194 -15.78 -6.07 9.12
C GLN A 194 -15.08 -6.86 10.23
N ALA A 195 -13.79 -7.15 10.10
CA ALA A 195 -13.01 -7.82 11.13
C ALA A 195 -13.01 -7.02 12.46
N CYS A 196 -12.96 -5.69 12.40
CA CYS A 196 -13.07 -4.85 13.60
C CYS A 196 -14.48 -4.90 14.22
N ASP A 197 -15.52 -4.86 13.38
CA ASP A 197 -16.92 -4.85 13.83
C ASP A 197 -17.33 -6.20 14.45
N ASP A 198 -16.81 -7.31 13.92
CA ASP A 198 -17.03 -8.67 14.45
C ASP A 198 -16.16 -8.97 15.69
N GLY A 199 -15.50 -7.96 16.27
CA GLY A 199 -14.71 -8.11 17.49
C GLY A 199 -13.43 -8.95 17.30
N LEU A 200 -12.95 -9.09 16.07
CA LEU A 200 -11.82 -9.96 15.70
C LEU A 200 -12.05 -11.43 16.11
N GLU A 201 -13.31 -11.87 16.11
CA GLU A 201 -13.67 -13.25 16.36
C GLU A 201 -13.21 -14.13 15.19
N VAL A 202 -12.53 -15.23 15.52
CA VAL A 202 -12.02 -16.21 14.55
C VAL A 202 -13.16 -17.14 14.15
N ALA A 203 -14.20 -16.62 13.51
CA ALA A 203 -15.28 -17.45 12.98
C ALA A 203 -14.77 -18.16 11.71
N ASP A 204 -14.42 -19.44 11.84
CA ASP A 204 -14.13 -20.44 10.78
C ASP A 204 -13.70 -19.87 9.41
N LEU A 205 -12.52 -19.24 9.41
CA LEU A 205 -11.90 -18.56 8.26
C LEU A 205 -11.36 -19.51 7.17
N GLU A 206 -11.59 -20.83 7.26
CA GLU A 206 -11.17 -21.76 6.21
C GLU A 206 -11.85 -21.44 4.86
N VAL A 207 -13.05 -20.87 4.87
CA VAL A 207 -13.78 -20.51 3.64
C VAL A 207 -13.36 -19.13 3.09
N ALA A 208 -13.06 -18.15 3.97
CA ALA A 208 -12.70 -16.79 3.56
C ALA A 208 -11.25 -16.69 3.04
N ALA A 209 -10.32 -17.48 3.62
CA ALA A 209 -8.94 -17.53 3.17
C ALA A 209 -8.82 -18.09 1.74
N ASP A 210 -9.64 -19.08 1.38
CA ASP A 210 -9.66 -19.66 0.03
C ASP A 210 -10.20 -18.68 -1.02
N GLU A 211 -11.23 -17.90 -0.69
CA GLU A 211 -11.75 -16.85 -1.60
C GLU A 211 -10.78 -15.68 -1.77
N MET A 212 -10.13 -15.24 -0.69
CA MET A 212 -9.10 -14.20 -0.72
C MET A 212 -7.84 -14.65 -1.49
N ALA A 213 -7.42 -15.89 -1.31
CA ALA A 213 -6.28 -16.47 -2.02
C ALA A 213 -6.57 -16.60 -3.53
N MET A 214 -7.79 -16.98 -3.93
CA MET A 214 -8.21 -16.97 -5.33
C MET A 214 -8.19 -15.55 -5.93
N ALA A 215 -8.75 -14.56 -5.22
CA ALA A 215 -8.77 -13.18 -5.70
C ALA A 215 -7.36 -12.57 -5.83
N ALA A 216 -6.45 -12.93 -4.92
CA ALA A 216 -5.05 -12.52 -4.97
C ALA A 216 -4.26 -13.25 -6.07
N ALA A 217 -4.55 -14.53 -6.31
CA ALA A 217 -3.92 -15.31 -7.38
C ALA A 217 -4.29 -14.78 -8.78
N ASP A 218 -5.56 -14.41 -8.99
CA ASP A 218 -6.02 -13.79 -10.24
C ASP A 218 -5.35 -12.42 -10.47
N ALA A 219 -5.18 -11.62 -9.40
CA ALA A 219 -4.51 -10.33 -9.50
C ALA A 219 -2.99 -10.45 -9.75
N ASN A 220 -2.34 -11.52 -9.30
CA ASN A 220 -0.89 -11.73 -9.44
C ASN A 220 -0.49 -12.42 -10.75
N ALA A 221 -1.40 -13.20 -11.35
CA ALA A 221 -1.17 -13.86 -12.64
C ALA A 221 -0.98 -12.85 -13.80
N ASP A 222 -1.64 -11.70 -13.74
CA ASP A 222 -1.56 -10.65 -14.77
C ASP A 222 -0.26 -9.81 -14.70
N LEU A 223 0.42 -9.77 -13.55
CA LEU A 223 1.71 -9.08 -13.40
C LEU A 223 2.92 -9.93 -13.77
N ILE A 224 2.82 -11.27 -13.72
CA ILE A 224 3.95 -12.18 -13.95
C ILE A 224 4.10 -12.56 -15.44
N CYS A 225 3.07 -12.38 -16.27
CA CYS A 225 3.06 -12.87 -17.66
C CYS A 225 3.33 -11.81 -18.76
N ARG A 226 3.99 -10.69 -18.45
CA ARG A 226 4.47 -9.76 -19.50
C ARG A 226 5.95 -10.00 -19.80
N PRO A 227 6.31 -10.48 -21.01
CA PRO A 227 7.71 -10.59 -21.39
C PRO A 227 8.32 -9.17 -21.46
N ALA A 228 9.49 -9.03 -20.84
CA ALA A 228 10.30 -7.82 -20.91
C ALA A 228 10.85 -7.65 -22.33
N ASP A 229 10.07 -7.05 -23.23
CA ASP A 229 10.52 -6.75 -24.59
C ASP A 229 11.46 -5.54 -24.54
N ARG A 230 12.77 -5.85 -24.52
CA ARG A 230 13.82 -4.86 -24.75
C ARG A 230 13.79 -4.49 -26.23
N GLY A 231 13.25 -3.32 -26.54
CA GLY A 231 13.38 -2.72 -27.85
C GLY A 231 14.85 -2.54 -28.24
N SER A 232 15.34 -3.39 -29.15
CA SER A 232 16.55 -3.10 -29.92
C SER A 232 16.15 -2.29 -31.14
N SER A 233 16.58 -1.03 -31.15
CA SER A 233 16.47 -0.16 -32.33
C SER A 233 17.55 -0.58 -33.34
N SER A 234 17.15 -1.19 -34.44
CA SER A 234 17.98 -1.24 -35.66
C SER A 234 17.38 -0.29 -36.68
N SER A 235 18.15 0.73 -37.00
CA SER A 235 17.82 1.82 -37.91
C SER A 235 17.89 1.31 -39.35
N SER A 236 16.81 1.51 -40.09
CA SER A 236 16.75 1.35 -41.53
C SER A 236 17.64 2.41 -42.21
N LYS A 237 18.69 1.97 -42.91
CA LYS A 237 19.38 2.77 -43.92
C LYS A 237 18.84 2.38 -45.29
N ALA A 238 18.17 3.33 -45.94
CA ALA A 238 17.85 3.27 -47.35
C ALA A 238 18.70 4.28 -48.14
N ALA A 239 19.36 3.74 -49.17
CA ALA A 239 19.73 4.32 -50.47
C ALA A 239 20.68 5.54 -50.56
N ALA A 240 21.82 5.31 -51.22
CA ALA A 240 22.29 6.15 -52.33
C ALA A 240 23.31 5.35 -53.19
N GLU A 241 22.86 4.85 -54.35
CA GLU A 241 23.72 4.53 -55.49
C GLU A 241 23.98 5.81 -56.29
N ALA A 242 25.23 6.08 -56.68
CA ALA A 242 25.59 6.67 -57.98
C ALA A 242 27.12 6.80 -58.14
N LYS A 243 27.63 6.13 -59.18
CA LYS A 243 28.95 6.20 -59.83
C LYS A 243 30.15 5.52 -59.19
#